data_AF-A0A257SVI1-F1
#
_entry.id   AF-A0A257SVI1-F1
#
_cell.length_a   1.000
_cell.length_b   1.000
_cell.length_c   1.000
_cell.angle_alpha   90.00
_cell.angle_beta   90.00
_cell.angle_gamma   90.00
#
_symmetry.space_group_name_H-M   'P 1'
#
loop_
_entity.id
_entity.type
_entity.pdbx_description
1 polymer ?
#
loop_
_entity_poly.entity_id
_entity_poly.type
_entity_poly.pdbx_seq_one_letter_code
_entity_poly.pdbx_strand_id
1 'polypeptide(L)'
;MRFVRFPNPYQHKHSKVRNVNEVLEQRSTFGQRTADRVAAVMGSWNFIIVQSVLLTAWIILNVTAYLNHWDPYPFILMNLVLSMQAAYAAPIIMMSQNRQAQRDRVEAQNDYQVNIKSEEEIRAVLDHLAAQDQALAQMQKFLVDHFNSGQYDPLSQNGDGGNI
;
A
#
# COMPACT_ATOMS: atom_id res chain seq x y z
N MET A 1 -13.61 -12.86 48.25
CA MET A 1 -12.83 -12.06 47.27
C MET A 1 -13.22 -12.53 45.87
N ARG A 2 -13.89 -11.68 45.07
CA ARG A 2 -14.34 -12.03 43.71
C ARG A 2 -13.17 -11.73 42.76
N PHE A 3 -12.55 -12.76 42.20
CA PHE A 3 -11.44 -12.61 41.24
C PHE A 3 -11.96 -11.91 39.98
N VAL A 4 -11.36 -10.77 39.61
CA VAL A 4 -11.61 -10.12 38.33
C VAL A 4 -11.01 -11.01 37.24
N ARG A 5 -11.87 -11.61 36.42
CA ARG A 5 -11.45 -12.47 35.31
C ARG A 5 -11.27 -11.58 34.08
N PHE A 6 -10.03 -11.34 33.68
CA PHE A 6 -9.74 -10.64 32.43
C PHE A 6 -10.23 -11.48 31.24
N PRO A 7 -10.90 -10.86 30.24
CA PRO A 7 -11.23 -11.55 29.00
C PRO A 7 -9.95 -11.99 28.28
N ASN A 8 -10.04 -13.11 27.56
CA ASN A 8 -8.91 -13.68 26.82
C ASN A 8 -8.33 -12.63 25.85
N PRO A 9 -7.00 -12.45 25.74
CA PRO A 9 -6.43 -11.47 24.82
C PRO A 9 -6.91 -11.75 23.39
N TYR A 10 -7.31 -10.69 22.68
CA TYR A 10 -7.74 -10.78 21.29
C TYR A 10 -6.62 -11.43 20.45
N GLN A 11 -6.84 -12.66 19.99
CA GLN A 11 -5.92 -13.34 19.09
C GLN A 11 -6.19 -12.87 17.67
N HIS A 12 -5.25 -12.12 17.08
CA HIS A 12 -5.29 -11.73 15.68
C HIS A 12 -5.25 -12.98 14.78
N LYS A 13 -6.42 -13.40 14.30
CA LYS A 13 -6.59 -14.53 13.38
C LYS A 13 -6.72 -14.00 11.95
N HIS A 14 -5.71 -13.28 11.47
CA HIS A 14 -5.65 -12.86 10.07
C HIS A 14 -5.03 -13.97 9.21
N SER A 15 -5.69 -14.29 8.10
CA SER A 15 -5.13 -15.14 7.04
C SER A 15 -3.81 -14.55 6.55
N LYS A 16 -2.82 -15.40 6.24
CA LYS A 16 -1.50 -15.02 5.71
C LYS A 16 -1.66 -13.95 4.63
N VAL A 17 -1.08 -12.76 4.86
CA VAL A 17 -1.12 -11.64 3.92
C VAL A 17 -0.52 -12.13 2.61
N ARG A 18 -1.37 -12.33 1.59
CA ARG A 18 -0.93 -12.77 0.27
C ARG A 18 -0.65 -11.52 -0.53
N ASN A 19 0.57 -11.41 -1.05
CA ASN A 19 0.95 -10.28 -1.86
C ASN A 19 0.12 -10.31 -3.16
N VAL A 20 -0.63 -9.23 -3.41
CA VAL A 20 -1.54 -9.15 -4.56
C VAL A 20 -0.74 -9.19 -5.88
N ASN A 21 0.51 -8.73 -5.87
CA ASN A 21 1.42 -8.81 -7.01
C ASN A 21 1.79 -10.25 -7.37
N GLU A 22 1.95 -11.15 -6.40
CA GLU A 22 2.26 -12.57 -6.66
C GLU A 22 1.08 -13.27 -7.36
N VAL A 23 -0.15 -12.90 -7.02
CA VAL A 23 -1.36 -13.46 -7.64
C VAL A 23 -1.52 -12.94 -9.08
N LEU A 24 -1.17 -11.69 -9.32
CA LEU A 24 -1.16 -11.09 -10.66
C LEU A 24 -0.07 -11.68 -11.55
N GLU A 25 1.14 -11.91 -11.00
CA GLU A 25 2.23 -12.56 -11.75
C GLU A 25 1.93 -14.02 -12.12
N GLN A 26 1.27 -14.78 -11.23
CA GLN A 26 0.89 -16.18 -11.49
C GLN A 26 -0.08 -16.32 -12.67
N ARG A 27 -0.81 -15.26 -13.04
CA ARG A 27 -1.73 -15.26 -14.18
C ARG A 27 -1.14 -14.68 -15.47
N SER A 28 0.14 -14.29 -15.46
CA SER A 28 0.78 -13.68 -16.64
C SER A 28 1.03 -14.69 -17.76
N THR A 29 0.63 -14.33 -18.98
CA THR A 29 0.87 -15.16 -20.18
C THR A 29 2.31 -14.97 -20.71
N PHE A 30 2.79 -15.91 -21.54
CA PHE A 30 4.15 -15.84 -22.12
C PHE A 30 4.41 -14.56 -22.94
N GLY A 31 3.38 -14.10 -23.67
CA GLY A 31 3.44 -12.84 -24.42
C GLY A 31 3.57 -11.62 -23.51
N GLN A 32 2.84 -11.61 -22.38
CA GLN A 32 2.97 -10.55 -21.38
C GLN A 32 4.39 -10.53 -20.79
N ARG A 33 4.92 -11.67 -20.34
CA ARG A 33 6.29 -11.76 -19.80
C ARG A 33 7.36 -11.23 -20.76
N THR A 34 7.22 -11.50 -22.05
CA THR A 34 8.15 -10.99 -23.07
C THR A 34 8.00 -9.48 -23.24
N ALA A 35 6.77 -8.95 -23.27
CA ALA A 35 6.53 -7.52 -23.34
C ALA A 35 7.05 -6.77 -22.10
N ASP A 36 6.91 -7.31 -20.88
CA ASP A 36 7.49 -6.73 -19.66
C ASP A 36 9.01 -6.61 -19.77
N ARG A 37 9.68 -7.66 -20.26
CA ARG A 37 11.14 -7.63 -20.45
C ARG A 37 11.55 -6.61 -21.51
N VAL A 38 10.87 -6.57 -22.65
CA VAL A 38 11.20 -5.60 -23.72
C VAL A 38 10.96 -4.17 -23.25
N ALA A 39 9.87 -3.91 -22.52
CA ALA A 39 9.61 -2.60 -21.94
C ALA A 39 10.65 -2.21 -20.88
N ALA A 40 11.07 -3.15 -20.03
CA ALA A 40 12.14 -2.92 -19.05
C ALA A 40 13.50 -2.61 -19.72
N VAL A 41 13.78 -3.25 -20.86
CA VAL A 41 14.99 -2.96 -21.65
C VAL A 41 14.88 -1.58 -22.32
N MET A 42 13.76 -1.25 -22.97
CA MET A 42 13.58 0.05 -23.62
C MET A 42 13.54 1.23 -22.63
N GLY A 43 13.12 1.01 -21.39
CA GLY A 43 13.13 2.01 -20.31
C GLY A 43 14.48 2.15 -19.58
N SER A 44 15.50 1.37 -19.94
CA SER A 44 16.79 1.38 -19.25
C SER A 44 17.75 2.43 -19.81
N TRP A 45 18.47 3.12 -18.93
CA TRP A 45 19.57 4.01 -19.30
C TRP A 45 20.64 3.33 -20.18
N ASN A 46 20.88 2.04 -19.98
CA ASN A 46 21.86 1.29 -20.75
C ASN A 46 21.44 1.12 -22.22
N PHE A 47 20.13 0.99 -22.50
CA PHE A 47 19.62 0.88 -23.86
C PHE A 47 19.83 2.18 -24.65
N ILE A 48 19.58 3.33 -24.02
CA ILE A 48 19.80 4.65 -24.64
C ILE A 48 21.28 4.80 -25.04
N ILE A 49 22.21 4.46 -24.15
CA ILE A 49 23.65 4.56 -24.41
C ILE A 49 24.06 3.66 -25.60
N VAL A 50 23.65 2.39 -25.59
CA VAL A 50 23.97 1.46 -26.69
C VAL A 50 23.39 1.94 -28.02
N GLN A 51 22.14 2.40 -28.03
CA GLN A 51 21.49 2.93 -29.22
C GLN A 51 22.21 4.19 -29.75
N SER A 52 22.61 5.10 -28.87
CA SER A 52 23.36 6.31 -29.24
C SER A 52 24.75 5.98 -29.80
N VAL A 53 25.47 5.03 -29.20
CA VAL A 53 26.77 4.58 -29.71
C VAL A 53 26.62 3.91 -31.08
N LEU A 54 25.62 3.06 -31.27
CA LEU A 54 25.34 2.41 -32.55
C LEU A 54 25.04 3.44 -33.64
N LEU A 55 24.18 4.42 -33.36
CA LEU A 55 23.87 5.50 -34.30
C LEU A 55 25.12 6.32 -34.63
N THR A 56 25.92 6.68 -33.63
CA THR A 56 27.16 7.45 -33.82
C THR A 56 28.17 6.66 -34.66
N ALA A 57 28.36 5.37 -34.38
CA ALA A 57 29.22 4.48 -35.14
C ALA A 57 28.75 4.33 -36.59
N TRP A 58 27.43 4.23 -36.81
CA TRP A 58 26.84 4.14 -38.15
C TRP A 58 27.07 5.42 -38.96
N ILE A 59 26.93 6.58 -38.34
CA ILE A 59 27.24 7.88 -38.95
C ILE A 59 28.73 7.93 -39.33
N ILE A 60 29.64 7.57 -38.41
CA ILE A 60 31.09 7.56 -38.66
C ILE A 60 31.44 6.62 -39.83
N LEU A 61 30.85 5.42 -39.86
CA LEU A 61 31.08 4.44 -40.92
C LEU A 61 30.60 4.96 -42.27
N ASN A 62 29.41 5.57 -42.35
CA ASN A 62 28.88 6.14 -43.60
C ASN A 62 29.70 7.34 -44.09
N VAL A 63 30.15 8.21 -43.18
CA VAL A 63 31.03 9.34 -43.52
C VAL A 63 32.42 8.87 -43.97
N THR A 64 32.94 7.78 -43.39
CA THR A 64 34.25 7.21 -43.79
C THR A 64 34.14 6.40 -45.09
N ALA A 65 32.99 5.77 -45.34
CA ALA A 65 32.67 5.01 -46.56
C ALA A 65 32.29 5.89 -47.76
N TYR A 66 32.49 7.21 -47.68
CA TYR A 66 32.20 8.20 -48.73
C TYR A 66 32.83 7.89 -50.11
N LEU A 67 33.83 7.01 -50.15
CA LEU A 67 34.46 6.55 -51.40
C LEU A 67 33.60 5.54 -52.20
N ASN A 68 32.63 4.85 -51.57
CA ASN A 68 31.85 3.76 -52.19
C ASN A 68 30.32 3.97 -52.23
N HIS A 69 29.81 5.17 -51.93
CA HIS A 69 28.40 5.60 -52.13
C HIS A 69 27.32 4.57 -51.71
N TRP A 70 27.44 3.96 -50.53
CA TRP A 70 26.47 2.94 -50.11
C TRP A 70 25.14 3.54 -49.60
N ASP A 71 25.14 4.76 -49.05
CA ASP A 71 23.92 5.52 -48.66
C ASP A 71 24.17 7.05 -48.75
N PRO A 72 23.82 7.71 -49.87
CA PRO A 72 23.97 9.16 -50.06
C PRO A 72 23.09 9.97 -49.10
N TYR A 73 23.51 11.21 -48.79
CA TYR A 73 22.71 12.14 -48.01
C TYR A 73 21.34 12.37 -48.68
N PRO A 74 20.19 12.19 -47.99
CA PRO A 74 19.97 12.17 -46.55
C PRO A 74 19.63 10.77 -45.99
N PHE A 75 20.63 9.90 -45.78
CA PHE A 75 20.58 8.61 -45.05
C PHE A 75 19.20 7.91 -45.02
N ILE A 76 18.70 7.52 -46.20
CA ILE A 76 17.30 7.08 -46.36
C ILE A 76 17.03 5.78 -45.60
N LEU A 77 18.02 4.89 -45.52
CA LEU A 77 17.90 3.61 -44.84
C LEU A 77 17.84 3.80 -43.32
N MET A 78 18.67 4.69 -42.76
CA MET A 78 18.64 5.01 -41.34
C MET A 78 17.29 5.60 -40.93
N ASN A 79 16.75 6.52 -41.75
CA ASN A 79 15.46 7.13 -41.51
C ASN A 79 14.32 6.08 -41.52
N LEU A 80 14.35 5.16 -42.48
CA LEU A 80 13.38 4.07 -42.57
C LEU A 80 13.43 3.15 -41.34
N VAL A 81 14.64 2.71 -40.95
CA VAL A 81 14.83 1.81 -39.80
C VAL A 81 14.39 2.47 -38.50
N LEU A 82 14.76 3.73 -38.26
CA LEU A 82 14.36 4.47 -37.07
C LEU A 82 12.85 4.70 -37.02
N SER A 83 12.22 5.01 -38.15
CA SER A 83 10.77 5.16 -38.24
C SER A 83 10.04 3.85 -37.93
N MET A 84 10.52 2.73 -38.47
CA MET A 84 9.98 1.40 -38.16
C MET A 84 10.20 1.02 -36.69
N GLN A 85 11.38 1.33 -36.13
CA GLN A 85 11.69 1.09 -34.73
C GLN A 85 10.73 1.85 -33.81
N ALA A 86 10.47 3.13 -34.09
CA ALA A 86 9.53 3.95 -33.33
C ALA A 86 8.09 3.41 -33.45
N ALA A 87 7.67 3.02 -34.66
CA ALA A 87 6.34 2.45 -34.90
C ALA A 87 6.10 1.16 -34.11
N TYR A 88 7.13 0.32 -33.94
CA TYR A 88 7.04 -0.91 -33.14
C TYR A 88 7.17 -0.65 -31.62
N ALA A 89 7.92 0.38 -31.22
CA ALA A 89 8.09 0.74 -29.82
C ALA A 89 6.78 1.26 -29.19
N ALA A 90 6.02 2.10 -29.92
CA ALA A 90 4.82 2.74 -29.37
C ALA A 90 3.75 1.75 -28.84
N PRO A 91 3.36 0.69 -29.57
CA PRO A 91 2.42 -0.32 -29.07
C PRO A 91 2.96 -1.10 -27.86
N ILE A 92 4.26 -1.42 -27.85
CA ILE A 92 4.89 -2.13 -26.72
C ILE A 92 4.86 -1.28 -25.45
N ILE A 93 5.21 0.00 -25.59
CA ILE A 93 5.14 0.97 -24.49
C ILE A 93 3.70 1.07 -24.00
N MET A 94 2.72 1.21 -24.90
CA MET A 94 1.29 1.29 -24.55
C MET A 94 0.79 0.02 -23.85
N MET A 95 1.20 -1.17 -24.30
CA MET A 95 0.88 -2.44 -23.64
C MET A 95 1.50 -2.53 -22.24
N SER A 96 2.73 -2.03 -22.07
CA SER A 96 3.39 -1.98 -20.77
C SER A 96 2.70 -1.01 -19.81
N GLN A 97 2.34 0.18 -20.29
CA GLN A 97 1.59 1.18 -19.54
C GLN A 97 0.21 0.67 -19.13
N ASN A 98 -0.56 0.08 -20.05
CA ASN A 98 -1.88 -0.47 -19.74
C ASN A 98 -1.80 -1.56 -18.64
N ARG A 99 -0.71 -2.33 -18.63
CA ARG A 99 -0.47 -3.36 -17.61
C ARG A 99 -0.05 -2.77 -16.27
N GLN A 100 0.80 -1.74 -16.26
CA GLN A 100 1.13 -1.01 -15.04
C GLN A 100 -0.14 -0.41 -14.42
N ALA A 101 -0.96 0.28 -15.22
CA ALA A 101 -2.24 0.84 -14.76
C ALA A 101 -3.22 -0.22 -14.19
N GLN A 102 -3.21 -1.44 -14.75
CA GLN A 102 -4.00 -2.54 -14.19
C GLN A 102 -3.47 -3.00 -12.82
N ARG A 103 -2.15 -3.09 -12.63
CA ARG A 103 -1.53 -3.41 -11.34
C ARG A 103 -1.85 -2.31 -10.31
N ASP A 104 -1.61 -1.06 -10.67
CA ASP A 104 -1.87 0.11 -9.82
C ASP A 104 -3.34 0.16 -9.37
N ARG A 105 -4.29 -0.14 -10.28
CA ARG A 105 -5.72 -0.20 -9.94
C ARG A 105 -6.03 -1.29 -8.92
N VAL A 106 -5.42 -2.46 -9.05
CA VAL A 106 -5.64 -3.59 -8.13
C VAL A 106 -5.01 -3.31 -6.78
N GLU A 107 -3.81 -2.74 -6.75
CA GLU A 107 -3.15 -2.29 -5.51
C GLU A 107 -3.99 -1.24 -4.80
N ALA A 108 -4.45 -0.20 -5.52
CA ALA A 108 -5.32 0.84 -4.95
C ALA A 108 -6.63 0.26 -4.37
N GLN A 109 -7.22 -0.73 -5.03
CA GLN A 109 -8.42 -1.41 -4.53
C GLN A 109 -8.12 -2.19 -3.24
N ASN A 110 -6.98 -2.87 -3.17
CA ASN A 110 -6.57 -3.60 -1.97
C ASN A 110 -6.29 -2.64 -0.80
N ASP A 111 -5.56 -1.56 -1.05
CA ASP A 111 -5.26 -0.54 -0.06
C ASP A 111 -6.54 0.10 0.49
N TYR A 112 -7.52 0.35 -0.38
CA TYR A 112 -8.84 0.81 0.03
C TYR A 112 -9.52 -0.17 1.00
N GLN A 113 -9.52 -1.48 0.70
CA GLN A 113 -10.13 -2.47 1.58
C GLN A 113 -9.42 -2.59 2.94
N VAL A 114 -8.09 -2.53 2.94
CA VAL A 114 -7.29 -2.50 4.18
C VAL A 114 -7.62 -1.27 5.00
N ASN A 115 -7.78 -0.10 4.36
CA ASN A 115 -8.13 1.13 5.04
C ASN A 115 -9.50 1.05 5.71
N ILE A 116 -10.54 0.56 5.01
CA ILE A 116 -11.88 0.36 5.59
C ILE A 116 -11.83 -0.59 6.79
N LYS A 117 -11.10 -1.70 6.67
CA LYS A 117 -10.94 -2.65 7.77
C LYS A 117 -10.21 -2.02 8.96
N SER A 118 -9.18 -1.21 8.70
CA SER A 118 -8.44 -0.50 9.74
C SER A 118 -9.35 0.52 10.45
N GLU A 119 -10.23 1.19 9.72
CA GLU A 119 -11.23 2.10 10.28
C GLU A 119 -12.20 1.36 11.22
N GLU A 120 -12.68 0.17 10.83
CA GLU A 120 -13.52 -0.68 11.68
C GLU A 120 -12.80 -1.13 12.95
N GLU A 121 -11.54 -1.57 12.84
CA GLU A 121 -10.72 -1.96 13.99
C GLU A 121 -10.49 -0.77 14.95
N ILE A 122 -10.25 0.43 14.42
CA ILE A 122 -10.12 1.66 15.22
C ILE A 122 -11.43 1.97 15.94
N ARG A 123 -12.58 1.87 15.26
CA ARG A 123 -13.90 2.08 15.90
C ARG A 123 -14.14 1.11 17.05
N ALA A 124 -13.81 -0.17 16.86
CA ALA A 124 -13.92 -1.18 17.92
C ALA A 124 -13.02 -0.84 19.12
N VAL A 125 -11.81 -0.32 18.90
CA VAL A 125 -10.92 0.15 19.97
C VAL A 125 -11.53 1.36 20.69
N LEU A 126 -12.08 2.33 19.96
CA LEU A 126 -12.72 3.52 20.55
C LEU A 126 -13.94 3.14 21.41
N ASP A 127 -14.78 2.23 20.93
CA ASP A 127 -15.93 1.73 21.69
C ASP A 127 -15.49 1.04 22.99
N HIS A 128 -14.40 0.26 22.93
CA HIS A 128 -13.86 -0.39 24.11
C HIS A 128 -13.30 0.62 25.13
N LEU A 129 -12.61 1.68 24.66
CA LEU A 129 -12.13 2.76 25.51
C LEU A 129 -13.29 3.52 26.17
N ALA A 130 -14.34 3.85 25.42
CA ALA A 130 -15.53 4.50 25.96
C ALA A 130 -16.22 3.64 27.05
N ALA A 131 -16.27 2.33 26.86
CA ALA A 131 -16.79 1.40 27.88
C ALA A 131 -15.90 1.37 29.14
N GLN A 132 -14.57 1.42 28.98
CA GLN A 132 -13.65 1.52 30.11
C GLN A 132 -13.84 2.83 30.89
N ASP A 133 -14.00 3.96 30.21
CA ASP A 133 -14.25 5.26 30.84
C ASP A 133 -15.53 5.26 31.70
N GLN A 134 -16.61 4.64 31.20
CA GLN A 134 -17.85 4.49 31.95
C GLN A 134 -17.67 3.62 33.20
N ALA A 135 -16.91 2.52 33.10
CA ALA A 135 -16.62 1.66 34.24
C ALA A 135 -15.79 2.39 35.31
N LEU A 136 -14.79 3.18 34.89
CA LEU A 136 -14.00 4.03 35.78
C LEU A 136 -14.88 5.08 36.49
N ALA A 137 -15.80 5.73 35.77
CA ALA A 137 -16.74 6.69 36.35
C ALA A 137 -17.68 6.06 37.39
N GLN A 138 -18.17 4.84 37.12
CA GLN A 138 -19.01 4.11 38.09
C GLN A 138 -18.23 3.74 39.35
N MET A 139 -16.97 3.28 39.22
CA MET A 139 -16.11 3.00 40.37
C MET A 139 -15.83 4.26 41.18
N GLN A 140 -15.55 5.39 40.52
CA GLN A 140 -15.37 6.67 41.22
C GLN A 140 -16.62 7.05 42.01
N LYS A 141 -17.81 6.96 41.41
CA LYS A 141 -19.07 7.27 42.09
C LYS A 141 -19.31 6.36 43.28
N PHE A 142 -19.10 5.05 43.12
CA PHE A 142 -19.23 4.08 44.22
C PHE A 142 -18.27 4.38 45.37
N LEU A 143 -17.01 4.74 45.07
CA LEU A 143 -16.03 5.10 46.09
C LEU A 143 -16.42 6.38 46.84
N VAL A 144 -16.91 7.40 46.12
CA VAL A 144 -17.39 8.65 46.73
C VAL A 144 -18.62 8.41 47.61
N ASP A 145 -19.60 7.66 47.12
CA ASP A 145 -20.82 7.33 47.87
C ASP A 145 -20.47 6.52 49.13
N HIS A 146 -19.56 5.55 49.01
CA HIS A 146 -19.11 4.74 50.14
C HIS A 146 -18.36 5.58 51.18
N PHE A 147 -17.46 6.48 50.75
CA PHE A 147 -16.75 7.39 51.63
C PHE A 147 -17.71 8.33 52.38
N ASN A 148 -18.68 8.91 51.67
CA ASN A 148 -19.72 9.74 52.30
C ASN A 148 -20.58 8.93 53.28
N SER A 149 -20.93 7.68 52.97
CA SER A 149 -21.71 6.82 53.85
C SER A 149 -20.94 6.36 55.10
N GLY A 150 -19.62 6.19 55.01
CA GLY A 150 -18.76 5.89 56.16
C GLY A 150 -18.52 7.09 57.09
N GLN A 151 -18.87 8.30 56.65
CA GLN A 151 -18.87 9.52 57.46
C GLN A 151 -20.19 9.73 58.23
N TYR A 152 -21.27 9.02 57.86
CA TYR A 152 -22.54 9.01 58.61
C TYR A 152 -22.48 7.95 59.73
N ASP A 153 -22.04 8.37 60.93
CA ASP A 153 -22.28 7.63 62.16
C ASP A 153 -23.60 8.13 62.81
N PRO A 154 -24.72 7.38 62.69
CA PRO A 154 -25.99 7.76 63.32
C PRO A 154 -26.00 7.60 64.85
N LEU A 155 -24.93 7.10 65.49
CA LEU A 155 -24.88 6.91 66.95
C LEU A 155 -24.59 8.18 67.76
N SER A 156 -24.49 9.36 67.14
CA SER A 156 -24.45 10.64 67.88
C SER A 156 -25.83 11.29 68.10
N GLN A 157 -26.93 10.66 67.66
CA GLN A 157 -28.29 11.23 67.75
C GLN A 157 -29.31 10.37 68.53
N ASN A 158 -28.85 9.46 69.38
CA ASN A 158 -29.68 8.85 70.44
C ASN A 158 -29.15 9.26 71.81
N GLY A 159 -29.39 10.52 72.14
CA GLY A 159 -29.25 11.12 73.47
C GLY A 159 -30.49 11.94 73.80
N ASP A 160 -31.68 11.36 73.56
CA ASP A 160 -32.93 11.79 74.19
C ASP A 160 -32.78 11.48 75.70
N GLY A 161 -32.85 12.45 76.60
CA GLY A 161 -34.13 13.06 76.94
C GLY A 161 -35.04 11.99 77.56
N GLY A 162 -34.72 11.54 78.78
CA GLY A 162 -35.54 10.53 79.44
C GLY A 162 -35.14 10.20 80.87
N ASN A 163 -35.83 10.86 81.81
CA ASN A 163 -36.10 10.48 83.20
C ASN A 163 -35.09 10.80 84.34
N ILE A 164 -35.70 11.45 85.35
CA ILE A 164 -35.40 11.65 86.79
C ILE A 164 -34.18 12.50 87.21
#